data_AF-A0A8C7HQH2-F1
#
_entry.id   AF-A0A8C7HQH2-F1
#
_cell.length_a   1.000
_cell.length_b   1.000
_cell.length_c   1.000
_cell.angle_alpha   90.00
_cell.angle_beta   90.00
_cell.angle_gamma   90.00
#
_symmetry.space_group_name_H-M   'P 1'
#
loop_
_entity.id
_entity.type
_entity.pdbx_description
1 polymer ?
#
loop_
_entity_poly.entity_id
_entity_poly.type
_entity_poly.pdbx_seq_one_letter_code
_entity_poly.pdbx_strand_id
1 'polypeptide(L)'
;QSGQPTSAWFGPVVQVSPVSSYLEELPRCPPVQCLPPARWQPSLSARPAPAPELAQESNPSDNARASTIFLNKSQTDVREKRRSNYLSNHHTSPGLSKKYSSCSTIFLDDSTVSLPNLKSTVKCVTLAIYYHIKNRDSNRSLDIFDEKIHPLTREKVPEDYYSVDPEHKLIYRFVRTLFSSAQLTAECAIVTLVYLERLLTYAEMDICPCNWKRIVLGAILLASKVWDDQAVWNVDYCQILKDITVEDMNEMERHFLELLQFNINVPASVYAKYYFDLRSLADDNNLNFPLEPLDNQRATKLEAISRLCEDRYKDLGKVTIRRSLSADNLVGVRTTHAVLS
;
A
#
# COMPACT_ATOMS: atom_id res chain seq x y z
N GLN A 1 69.84 0.28 29.84
CA GLN A 1 68.85 -0.34 28.95
C GLN A 1 68.45 -1.67 29.58
N SER A 2 67.15 -1.81 29.86
CA SER A 2 66.40 -2.94 30.46
C SER A 2 66.61 -4.27 29.70
N GLY A 3 66.49 -5.49 30.24
CA GLY A 3 65.58 -6.04 31.24
C GLY A 3 64.56 -6.99 30.56
N GLN A 4 64.72 -8.32 30.71
CA GLN A 4 63.75 -9.39 30.38
C GLN A 4 63.00 -9.85 31.67
N PRO A 5 62.01 -10.78 31.68
CA PRO A 5 61.05 -11.32 30.67
C PRO A 5 59.57 -11.43 31.19
N THR A 6 58.59 -11.91 30.39
CA THR A 6 57.32 -12.66 30.75
C THR A 6 56.47 -12.85 29.47
N SER A 7 56.27 -14.06 28.92
CA SER A 7 55.25 -15.12 29.16
C SER A 7 53.85 -14.94 28.49
N ALA A 8 53.55 -15.88 27.59
CA ALA A 8 52.27 -16.55 27.29
C ALA A 8 51.09 -15.78 26.62
N TRP A 9 50.65 -16.25 25.45
CA TRP A 9 49.43 -17.05 25.20
C TRP A 9 49.06 -17.00 23.71
N PHE A 10 49.20 -18.14 23.02
CA PHE A 10 48.65 -18.39 21.68
C PHE A 10 47.16 -18.76 21.81
N GLY A 11 46.31 -18.12 21.00
CA GLY A 11 44.92 -18.49 20.77
C GLY A 11 44.68 -18.71 19.27
N PRO A 12 43.85 -19.69 18.85
CA PRO A 12 43.91 -20.28 17.52
C PRO A 12 43.11 -19.52 16.46
N VAL A 13 43.65 -19.56 15.24
CA VAL A 13 42.97 -19.24 13.96
C VAL A 13 42.02 -20.39 13.64
N VAL A 14 40.71 -20.13 13.60
CA VAL A 14 39.71 -21.12 13.20
C VAL A 14 39.61 -21.15 11.67
N GLN A 15 40.04 -22.26 11.08
CA GLN A 15 39.83 -22.59 9.68
C GLN A 15 38.34 -22.90 9.42
N VAL A 16 37.80 -22.29 8.37
CA VAL A 16 36.51 -22.64 7.77
C VAL A 16 36.68 -23.96 7.02
N SER A 17 35.96 -25.00 7.43
CA SER A 17 35.82 -26.26 6.67
C SER A 17 34.41 -26.34 6.06
N PRO A 18 34.25 -26.99 4.88
CA PRO A 18 33.01 -26.96 4.12
C PRO A 18 31.98 -27.95 4.67
N VAL A 19 30.74 -27.50 4.89
CA VAL A 19 29.61 -28.34 5.29
C VAL A 19 29.08 -29.08 4.06
N SER A 20 29.61 -30.28 3.82
CA SER A 20 29.02 -31.25 2.90
C SER A 20 29.16 -32.64 3.52
N SER A 21 28.30 -32.95 4.48
CA SER A 21 28.14 -34.32 5.04
C SER A 21 27.09 -34.39 6.14
N TYR A 22 25.81 -34.08 5.88
CA TYR A 22 24.69 -34.49 6.75
C TYR A 22 23.40 -34.63 5.92
N LEU A 23 23.40 -35.60 5.01
CA LEU A 23 22.19 -36.13 4.37
C LEU A 23 22.13 -37.63 4.70
N GLU A 24 21.76 -37.94 5.93
CA GLU A 24 21.18 -39.24 6.28
C GLU A 24 20.52 -39.13 7.65
N GLU A 25 19.35 -39.77 7.77
CA GLU A 25 18.50 -39.92 8.95
C GLU A 25 17.42 -38.85 9.22
N LEU A 26 16.31 -38.94 8.48
CA LEU A 26 14.98 -38.62 9.00
C LEU A 26 14.06 -39.86 8.89
N PRO A 27 13.26 -40.17 9.92
CA PRO A 27 12.39 -41.35 9.93
C PRO A 27 11.22 -41.22 8.94
N ARG A 28 10.91 -42.32 8.24
CA ARG A 28 9.86 -42.40 7.22
C ARG A 28 8.46 -42.24 7.83
N CYS A 29 7.67 -41.30 7.31
CA CYS A 29 6.23 -41.22 7.57
C CYS A 29 5.51 -42.47 7.01
N PRO A 30 4.46 -42.99 7.69
CA PRO A 30 3.63 -44.06 7.15
C PRO A 30 2.75 -43.56 5.99
N PRO A 31 2.32 -44.43 5.06
CA PRO A 31 1.56 -44.03 3.89
C PRO A 31 0.15 -43.58 4.28
N VAL A 32 -0.26 -42.41 3.78
CA VAL A 32 -1.62 -41.87 3.91
C VAL A 32 -2.59 -42.74 3.12
N GLN A 33 -3.60 -43.31 3.79
CA GLN A 33 -4.71 -43.98 3.13
C GLN A 33 -5.58 -42.94 2.41
N CYS A 34 -5.75 -43.08 1.09
CA CYS A 34 -6.69 -42.30 0.31
C CYS A 34 -8.14 -42.71 0.65
N LEU A 35 -8.87 -41.84 1.35
CA LEU A 35 -10.33 -41.91 1.44
C LEU A 35 -10.96 -41.38 0.13
N PRO A 36 -12.04 -42.00 -0.39
CA PRO A 36 -12.67 -41.55 -1.63
C PRO A 36 -13.39 -40.20 -1.42
N PRO A 37 -13.53 -39.37 -2.48
CA PRO A 37 -14.19 -38.08 -2.36
C PRO A 37 -15.68 -38.27 -2.06
N ALA A 38 -16.17 -37.57 -1.03
CA ALA A 38 -17.59 -37.49 -0.70
C ALA A 38 -18.35 -36.85 -1.87
N ARG A 39 -19.25 -37.63 -2.46
CA ARG A 39 -20.12 -37.26 -3.58
C ARG A 39 -21.23 -36.31 -3.07
N TRP A 40 -21.01 -35.01 -3.14
CA TRP A 40 -22.07 -34.02 -2.96
C TRP A 40 -22.93 -33.96 -4.22
N GLN A 41 -24.18 -34.42 -4.14
CA GLN A 41 -25.20 -34.19 -5.16
C GLN A 41 -25.94 -32.89 -4.83
N PRO A 42 -26.03 -31.91 -5.74
CA PRO A 42 -26.94 -30.79 -5.58
C PRO A 42 -28.33 -31.21 -6.09
N SER A 43 -29.34 -31.12 -5.21
CA SER A 43 -30.74 -31.16 -5.63
C SER A 43 -31.05 -29.92 -6.48
N LEU A 44 -31.27 -30.15 -7.78
CA LEU A 44 -31.79 -29.16 -8.71
C LEU A 44 -33.25 -28.84 -8.37
N SER A 45 -33.47 -27.75 -7.63
CA SER A 45 -34.71 -26.97 -7.74
C SER A 45 -34.39 -25.67 -8.49
N ALA A 46 -34.94 -25.54 -9.70
CA ALA A 46 -34.71 -24.44 -10.63
C ALA A 46 -34.92 -23.07 -9.98
N ARG A 47 -33.85 -22.26 -9.89
CA ARG A 47 -33.94 -20.81 -9.68
C ARG A 47 -34.19 -20.13 -11.03
N PRO A 48 -35.14 -19.18 -11.12
CA PRO A 48 -35.36 -18.43 -12.36
C PRO A 48 -34.15 -17.52 -12.65
N ALA A 49 -33.87 -17.36 -13.94
CA ALA A 49 -32.76 -16.57 -14.47
C ALA A 49 -32.75 -15.12 -13.93
N PRO A 50 -31.57 -14.51 -13.72
CA PRO A 50 -31.51 -13.12 -13.28
C PRO A 50 -31.99 -12.18 -14.41
N ALA A 51 -32.85 -11.24 -14.01
CA ALA A 51 -33.35 -10.14 -14.83
C ALA A 51 -32.20 -9.19 -15.26
N PRO A 52 -32.39 -8.37 -16.31
CA PRO A 52 -31.28 -7.71 -16.99
C PRO A 52 -30.60 -6.66 -16.11
N GLU A 53 -29.28 -6.66 -16.23
CA GLU A 53 -28.24 -5.78 -15.71
C GLU A 53 -28.69 -4.31 -15.53
N LEU A 54 -29.10 -3.97 -14.31
CA LEU A 54 -29.09 -2.59 -13.83
C LEU A 54 -27.63 -2.24 -13.55
N ALA A 55 -27.15 -1.15 -14.17
CA ALA A 55 -25.79 -0.63 -14.02
C ALA A 55 -25.38 -0.57 -12.54
N GLN A 56 -24.61 -1.57 -12.12
CA GLN A 56 -24.00 -1.61 -10.80
C GLN A 56 -22.93 -0.51 -10.81
N GLU A 57 -23.18 0.59 -10.09
CA GLU A 57 -22.18 1.65 -9.90
C GLU A 57 -20.89 0.98 -9.45
N SER A 58 -19.87 1.02 -10.32
CA SER A 58 -18.64 0.27 -10.10
C SER A 58 -17.95 0.80 -8.84
N ASN A 59 -17.56 -0.09 -7.92
CA ASN A 59 -16.88 0.28 -6.68
C ASN A 59 -15.74 1.27 -6.98
N PRO A 60 -15.72 2.47 -6.34
CA PRO A 60 -14.67 3.46 -6.57
C PRO A 60 -13.26 2.91 -6.39
N SER A 61 -13.07 1.93 -5.51
CA SER A 61 -11.77 1.31 -5.23
C SER A 61 -11.25 0.45 -6.40
N ASP A 62 -12.14 -0.02 -7.27
CA ASP A 62 -11.79 -0.79 -8.46
C ASP A 62 -11.76 0.06 -9.74
N ASN A 63 -12.42 1.23 -9.70
CA ASN A 63 -12.54 2.12 -10.83
C ASN A 63 -11.51 3.26 -10.77
N ALA A 64 -10.53 3.21 -11.67
CA ALA A 64 -9.49 4.23 -11.80
C ALA A 64 -10.01 5.64 -12.15
N ARG A 65 -11.25 5.78 -12.64
CA ARG A 65 -11.85 7.09 -13.00
C ARG A 65 -12.73 7.67 -11.89
N ALA A 66 -13.15 6.86 -10.92
CA ALA A 66 -13.92 7.36 -9.78
C ALA A 66 -12.99 8.11 -8.81
N SER A 67 -13.51 9.02 -7.98
CA SER A 67 -12.77 9.58 -6.84
C SER A 67 -12.54 8.50 -5.78
N THR A 68 -11.44 8.55 -5.01
CA THR A 68 -11.27 7.68 -3.83
C THR A 68 -12.25 8.05 -2.70
N ILE A 69 -12.59 7.06 -1.86
CA ILE A 69 -13.58 7.25 -0.81
C ILE A 69 -13.00 8.17 0.28
N PHE A 70 -11.73 8.01 0.64
CA PHE A 70 -11.05 8.85 1.61
C PHE A 70 -11.02 10.31 1.18
N LEU A 71 -10.84 10.58 -0.12
CA LEU A 71 -10.75 11.95 -0.62
C LEU A 71 -12.11 12.63 -0.46
N ASN A 72 -13.21 11.92 -0.76
CA ASN A 72 -14.56 12.41 -0.51
C ASN A 72 -14.80 12.68 0.98
N LYS A 73 -14.40 11.74 1.86
CA LYS A 73 -14.53 11.89 3.32
C LYS A 73 -13.68 13.03 3.89
N SER A 74 -12.59 13.43 3.26
CA SER A 74 -11.76 14.56 3.72
C SER A 74 -12.36 15.94 3.43
N GLN A 75 -13.31 16.06 2.49
CA GLN A 75 -13.77 17.36 1.99
C GLN A 75 -14.53 18.20 3.02
N THR A 76 -15.21 17.56 3.97
CA THR A 76 -15.96 18.25 5.05
C THR A 76 -15.03 19.12 5.88
N ASP A 77 -13.93 18.54 6.35
CA ASP A 77 -12.90 19.20 7.15
C ASP A 77 -12.14 20.27 6.34
N VAL A 78 -11.82 19.99 5.08
CA VAL A 78 -11.15 20.97 4.20
C VAL A 78 -12.03 22.21 4.02
N ARG A 79 -13.35 22.03 3.85
CA ARG A 79 -14.31 23.13 3.73
C ARG A 79 -14.41 23.96 5.01
N GLU A 80 -14.42 23.33 6.17
CA GLU A 80 -14.41 24.01 7.47
C GLU A 80 -13.11 24.80 7.68
N LYS A 81 -11.95 24.22 7.39
CA LYS A 81 -10.65 24.89 7.48
C LYS A 81 -10.56 26.11 6.56
N ARG A 82 -11.04 25.99 5.31
CA ARG A 82 -11.13 27.13 4.37
C ARG A 82 -12.07 28.24 4.88
N ARG A 83 -13.21 27.88 5.50
CA ARG A 83 -14.13 28.85 6.12
C ARG A 83 -13.52 29.55 7.34
N SER A 84 -12.84 28.79 8.20
CA SER A 84 -12.15 29.32 9.39
C SER A 84 -11.03 30.29 8.99
N ASN A 85 -10.23 29.95 7.98
CA ASN A 85 -9.19 30.83 7.44
C ASN A 85 -9.76 32.11 6.82
N TYR A 86 -10.93 32.05 6.16
CA TYR A 86 -11.58 33.24 5.62
C TYR A 86 -12.05 34.19 6.73
N LEU A 87 -12.54 33.65 7.85
CA LEU A 87 -12.94 34.43 9.03
C LEU A 87 -11.73 35.00 9.81
N SER A 88 -10.61 34.27 9.87
CA SER A 88 -9.42 34.72 10.62
C SER A 88 -8.53 35.69 9.84
N ASN A 89 -8.77 35.90 8.55
CA ASN A 89 -7.91 36.70 7.66
C ASN A 89 -8.00 38.23 7.83
N HIS A 90 -8.59 38.73 8.93
CA HIS A 90 -8.45 40.14 9.32
C HIS A 90 -7.10 40.46 10.00
N HIS A 91 -6.28 39.46 10.33
CA HIS A 91 -4.90 39.66 10.78
C HIS A 91 -3.98 38.65 10.08
N THR A 92 -3.03 39.19 9.34
CA THR A 92 -2.13 38.52 8.39
C THR A 92 -1.30 37.39 9.00
N SER A 93 -1.13 36.31 8.24
CA SER A 93 0.08 35.48 8.25
C SER A 93 0.47 35.15 6.80
N PRO A 94 1.72 35.41 6.36
CA PRO A 94 2.15 35.07 5.02
C PRO A 94 2.31 33.56 4.93
N GLY A 95 1.33 32.88 4.32
CA GLY A 95 1.48 31.48 3.94
C GLY A 95 2.72 31.31 3.07
N LEU A 96 3.50 30.26 3.36
CA LEU A 96 4.68 29.86 2.59
C LEU A 96 4.33 29.89 1.09
N SER A 97 4.96 30.80 0.33
CA SER A 97 4.73 30.93 -1.11
C SER A 97 4.85 29.55 -1.75
N LYS A 98 3.74 29.06 -2.33
CA LYS A 98 3.71 27.81 -3.08
C LYS A 98 4.66 28.04 -4.26
N LYS A 99 5.82 27.37 -4.27
CA LYS A 99 6.83 27.53 -5.31
C LYS A 99 6.33 26.84 -6.58
N TYR A 100 6.33 27.57 -7.69
CA TYR A 100 5.88 27.06 -8.98
C TYR A 100 7.08 26.86 -9.91
N SER A 101 7.00 25.84 -10.75
CA SER A 101 7.96 25.64 -11.83
C SER A 101 7.79 26.71 -12.91
N SER A 102 8.91 27.21 -13.43
CA SER A 102 9.03 28.16 -14.54
C SER A 102 9.88 27.56 -15.65
N CYS A 103 9.93 28.21 -16.83
CA CYS A 103 10.76 27.75 -17.96
C CYS A 103 12.25 27.62 -17.63
N SER A 104 12.76 28.36 -16.64
CA SER A 104 14.17 28.37 -16.21
C SER A 104 14.45 27.58 -14.94
N THR A 105 13.42 27.20 -14.17
CA THR A 105 13.59 26.60 -12.85
C THR A 105 12.43 25.67 -12.57
N ILE A 106 12.74 24.37 -12.54
CA ILE A 106 11.76 23.32 -12.25
C ILE A 106 11.94 22.95 -10.78
N PHE A 107 10.84 22.91 -10.04
CA PHE A 107 10.81 22.45 -8.66
C PHE A 107 10.18 21.05 -8.60
N LEU A 108 10.88 20.08 -8.03
CA LEU A 108 10.42 18.68 -7.92
C LEU A 108 10.63 18.17 -6.51
N ASP A 109 9.68 17.39 -6.00
CA ASP A 109 9.93 16.52 -4.84
C ASP A 109 10.49 15.17 -5.29
N ASP A 110 11.10 14.42 -4.37
CA ASP A 110 11.68 13.09 -4.64
C ASP A 110 10.66 11.95 -4.62
N SER A 111 9.38 12.27 -4.42
CA SER A 111 8.32 11.29 -4.53
C SER A 111 7.87 11.23 -6.00
N THR A 112 7.82 10.04 -6.58
CA THR A 112 7.22 9.82 -7.90
C THR A 112 6.24 8.67 -7.80
N VAL A 113 5.35 8.51 -8.78
CA VAL A 113 4.41 7.39 -8.78
C VAL A 113 5.14 6.04 -8.75
N SER A 114 6.29 5.95 -9.42
CA SER A 114 7.15 4.76 -9.48
C SER A 114 8.10 4.61 -8.29
N LEU A 115 8.30 5.67 -7.50
CA LEU A 115 9.17 5.66 -6.33
C LEU A 115 8.62 6.65 -5.30
N PRO A 116 7.58 6.28 -4.55
CA PRO A 116 6.96 7.16 -3.58
C PRO A 116 7.86 7.32 -2.35
N ASN A 117 7.83 8.48 -1.69
CA ASN A 117 8.52 8.64 -0.42
C ASN A 117 7.76 7.95 0.72
N LEU A 118 8.37 6.95 1.36
CA LEU A 118 7.72 6.16 2.43
C LEU A 118 7.16 7.02 3.57
N LYS A 119 7.96 7.95 4.11
CA LYS A 119 7.55 8.79 5.23
C LYS A 119 6.35 9.66 4.87
N SER A 120 6.35 10.18 3.65
CA SER A 120 5.26 10.97 3.09
C SER A 120 4.00 10.15 2.93
N THR A 121 4.11 9.02 2.25
CA THR A 121 2.99 8.16 1.94
C THR A 121 2.33 7.63 3.20
N VAL A 122 3.11 7.16 4.19
CA VAL A 122 2.56 6.68 5.47
C VAL A 122 1.76 7.77 6.18
N LYS A 123 2.25 9.03 6.20
CA LYS A 123 1.49 10.15 6.80
C LYS A 123 0.16 10.40 6.09
N CYS A 124 0.14 10.31 4.75
CA CYS A 124 -1.05 10.56 3.96
C CYS A 124 -2.05 9.42 4.09
N VAL A 125 -1.58 8.17 4.06
CA VAL A 125 -2.40 6.97 4.27
C VAL A 125 -3.02 6.97 5.67
N THR A 126 -2.26 7.32 6.71
CA THR A 126 -2.81 7.39 8.07
C THR A 126 -3.82 8.51 8.23
N LEU A 127 -3.67 9.60 7.48
CA LEU A 127 -4.66 10.68 7.43
C LEU A 127 -5.93 10.24 6.69
N ALA A 128 -5.79 9.49 5.59
CA ALA A 128 -6.93 8.90 4.88
C ALA A 128 -7.73 7.94 5.80
N ILE A 129 -7.03 7.06 6.53
CA ILE A 129 -7.63 6.17 7.54
C ILE A 129 -8.34 6.98 8.63
N TYR A 130 -7.71 8.05 9.12
CA TYR A 130 -8.31 8.94 10.11
C TYR A 130 -9.63 9.56 9.62
N TYR A 131 -9.71 10.02 8.37
CA TYR A 131 -10.95 10.56 7.81
C TYR A 131 -12.02 9.50 7.59
N HIS A 132 -11.64 8.25 7.28
CA HIS A 132 -12.58 7.14 7.25
C HIS A 132 -13.22 6.90 8.63
N ILE A 133 -12.45 7.03 9.71
CA ILE A 133 -12.96 6.89 11.08
C ILE A 133 -13.80 8.11 11.46
N LYS A 134 -13.23 9.31 11.36
CA LYS A 134 -13.85 10.56 11.81
C LYS A 134 -15.18 10.84 11.11
N ASN A 135 -15.22 10.63 9.79
CA ASN A 135 -16.36 10.93 8.93
C ASN A 135 -17.04 9.64 8.46
N ARG A 136 -17.12 8.63 9.33
CA ARG A 136 -17.86 7.38 9.10
C ARG A 136 -19.36 7.63 9.07
N ASP A 137 -20.07 6.82 8.28
CA ASP A 137 -21.52 6.98 8.07
C ASP A 137 -22.32 6.24 9.15
N SER A 138 -21.78 5.12 9.64
CA SER A 138 -22.36 4.31 10.71
C SER A 138 -21.26 3.59 11.50
N ASN A 139 -21.65 2.58 12.28
CA ASN A 139 -20.75 1.72 13.03
C ASN A 139 -20.92 0.23 12.66
N ARG A 140 -21.03 -0.08 11.36
CA ARG A 140 -21.15 -1.47 10.91
C ARG A 140 -19.80 -2.17 11.04
N SER A 141 -19.73 -3.25 11.82
CA SER A 141 -18.50 -3.99 12.06
C SER A 141 -18.74 -5.50 12.02
N LEU A 142 -17.65 -6.27 11.88
CA LEU A 142 -17.64 -7.74 11.98
C LEU A 142 -16.79 -8.17 13.17
N ASP A 143 -17.20 -9.25 13.84
CA ASP A 143 -16.58 -9.75 15.07
C ASP A 143 -15.09 -10.07 14.91
N ILE A 144 -14.67 -10.60 13.75
CA ILE A 144 -13.26 -10.91 13.46
C ILE A 144 -12.32 -9.69 13.60
N PHE A 145 -12.87 -8.48 13.38
CA PHE A 145 -12.14 -7.23 13.51
C PHE A 145 -12.34 -6.53 14.85
N ASP A 146 -13.19 -7.04 15.75
CA ASP A 146 -13.41 -6.44 17.07
C ASP A 146 -12.23 -6.72 18.00
N GLU A 147 -11.58 -5.67 18.51
CA GLU A 147 -10.39 -5.79 19.37
C GLU A 147 -10.72 -6.29 20.78
N LYS A 148 -11.98 -6.20 21.25
CA LYS A 148 -12.38 -6.76 22.56
C LYS A 148 -12.54 -8.27 22.46
N ILE A 149 -13.07 -8.77 21.34
CA ILE A 149 -13.18 -10.21 21.08
C ILE A 149 -11.80 -10.78 20.79
N HIS A 150 -11.00 -10.04 20.01
CA HIS A 150 -9.70 -10.48 19.59
C HIS A 150 -8.61 -9.40 19.85
N PRO A 151 -8.09 -9.32 21.09
CA PRO A 151 -7.17 -8.25 21.49
C PRO A 151 -5.81 -8.33 20.79
N LEU A 152 -5.28 -7.17 20.40
CA LEU A 152 -3.93 -7.05 19.83
C LEU A 152 -2.84 -6.84 20.91
N THR A 153 -3.26 -6.53 22.14
CA THR A 153 -2.40 -6.28 23.29
C THR A 153 -2.95 -6.97 24.52
N ARG A 154 -2.09 -7.33 25.48
CA ARG A 154 -2.50 -7.88 26.78
C ARG A 154 -3.28 -6.92 27.67
N GLU A 155 -3.13 -5.62 27.44
CA GLU A 155 -3.88 -4.60 28.19
C GLU A 155 -5.38 -4.76 27.91
N LYS A 156 -6.19 -4.74 28.98
CA LYS A 156 -7.65 -4.79 28.83
C LYS A 156 -8.09 -3.55 28.04
N VAL A 157 -8.83 -3.81 26.97
CA VAL A 157 -9.50 -2.77 26.19
C VAL A 157 -10.42 -1.99 27.13
N PRO A 158 -10.28 -0.65 27.24
CA PRO A 158 -11.14 0.18 28.08
C PRO A 158 -12.62 0.00 27.76
N GLU A 159 -13.52 0.19 28.72
CA GLU A 159 -14.97 0.03 28.45
C GLU A 159 -15.53 1.12 27.53
N ASP A 160 -14.91 2.30 27.49
CA ASP A 160 -15.25 3.44 26.62
C ASP A 160 -14.52 3.40 25.26
N TYR A 161 -13.74 2.36 25.00
CA TYR A 161 -13.01 2.15 23.75
C TYR A 161 -13.88 2.27 22.48
N TYR A 162 -15.16 1.91 22.57
CA TYR A 162 -16.11 1.98 21.45
C TYR A 162 -16.59 3.39 21.13
N SER A 163 -16.45 4.34 22.08
CA SER A 163 -17.07 5.67 21.97
C SER A 163 -16.08 6.76 21.56
N VAL A 164 -14.78 6.56 21.75
CA VAL A 164 -13.76 7.58 21.50
C VAL A 164 -12.97 7.28 20.24
N ASP A 165 -13.10 8.15 19.24
CA ASP A 165 -12.30 8.05 18.01
C ASP A 165 -10.80 8.22 18.30
N PRO A 166 -9.94 7.37 17.72
CA PRO A 166 -8.50 7.48 17.88
C PRO A 166 -7.97 8.77 17.25
N GLU A 167 -7.06 9.43 17.95
CA GLU A 167 -6.31 10.54 17.38
C GLU A 167 -5.48 10.09 16.17
N HIS A 168 -5.34 10.96 15.16
CA HIS A 168 -4.49 10.70 14.00
C HIS A 168 -3.06 10.27 14.37
N LYS A 169 -2.51 10.85 15.44
CA LYS A 169 -1.17 10.51 15.95
C LYS A 169 -1.07 9.05 16.40
N LEU A 170 -2.14 8.49 16.99
CA LEU A 170 -2.18 7.10 17.43
C LEU A 170 -2.19 6.15 16.23
N ILE A 171 -3.03 6.45 15.22
CA ILE A 171 -3.09 5.70 13.96
C ILE A 171 -1.74 5.74 13.25
N TYR A 172 -1.13 6.93 13.13
CA TYR A 172 0.18 7.11 12.53
C TYR A 172 1.26 6.31 13.26
N ARG A 173 1.27 6.32 14.60
CA ARG A 173 2.23 5.55 15.38
C ARG A 173 2.08 4.05 15.12
N PHE A 174 0.86 3.53 15.10
CA PHE A 174 0.58 2.12 14.83
C PHE A 174 1.10 1.68 13.45
N VAL A 175 0.67 2.38 12.39
CA VAL A 175 1.10 2.08 11.01
C VAL A 175 2.62 2.24 10.86
N ARG A 176 3.20 3.32 11.38
CA ARG A 176 4.66 3.55 11.29
C ARG A 176 5.45 2.43 11.95
N THR A 177 5.03 1.95 13.12
CA THR A 177 5.69 0.84 13.82
C THR A 177 5.70 -0.41 12.94
N LEU A 178 4.55 -0.79 12.37
CA LEU A 178 4.45 -1.96 11.49
C LEU A 178 5.36 -1.82 10.26
N PHE A 179 5.28 -0.69 9.55
CA PHE A 179 6.12 -0.44 8.36
C PHE A 179 7.61 -0.43 8.68
N SER A 180 8.00 0.13 9.83
CA SER A 180 9.41 0.22 10.22
C SER A 180 9.96 -1.14 10.66
N SER A 181 9.17 -1.92 11.40
CA SER A 181 9.59 -3.23 11.91
C SER A 181 9.58 -4.31 10.84
N ALA A 182 8.58 -4.30 9.95
CA ALA A 182 8.48 -5.25 8.82
C ALA A 182 9.19 -4.76 7.54
N GLN A 183 9.88 -3.61 7.60
CA GLN A 183 10.66 -3.03 6.48
C GLN A 183 9.86 -2.81 5.19
N LEU A 184 8.59 -2.42 5.33
CA LEU A 184 7.67 -2.28 4.19
C LEU A 184 7.91 -1.00 3.38
N THR A 185 7.57 -1.07 2.10
CA THR A 185 7.79 -0.01 1.11
C THR A 185 6.64 1.00 1.03
N ALA A 186 6.85 2.12 0.34
CA ALA A 186 5.83 3.17 0.23
C ALA A 186 4.64 2.72 -0.64
N GLU A 187 4.95 1.92 -1.65
CA GLU A 187 4.03 1.28 -2.57
C GLU A 187 3.09 0.33 -1.81
N CYS A 188 3.63 -0.45 -0.87
CA CYS A 188 2.84 -1.30 0.04
C CYS A 188 1.82 -0.49 0.86
N ALA A 189 2.16 0.74 1.27
CA ALA A 189 1.22 1.62 1.98
C ALA A 189 0.04 2.07 1.10
N ILE A 190 0.29 2.31 -0.19
CA ILE A 190 -0.76 2.66 -1.15
C ILE A 190 -1.69 1.45 -1.37
N VAL A 191 -1.12 0.26 -1.59
CA VAL A 191 -1.89 -0.99 -1.75
C VAL A 191 -2.70 -1.31 -0.50
N THR A 192 -2.15 -1.06 0.70
CA THR A 192 -2.88 -1.19 1.97
C THR A 192 -4.16 -0.37 1.96
N LEU A 193 -4.11 0.88 1.49
CA LEU A 193 -5.29 1.75 1.44
C LEU A 193 -6.32 1.29 0.40
N VAL A 194 -5.87 0.75 -0.74
CA VAL A 194 -6.75 0.12 -1.74
C VAL A 194 -7.52 -1.04 -1.11
N TYR A 195 -6.82 -1.95 -0.41
CA TYR A 195 -7.45 -3.11 0.23
C TYR A 195 -8.36 -2.73 1.38
N LEU A 196 -8.02 -1.68 2.13
CA LEU A 196 -8.90 -1.14 3.16
C LEU A 196 -10.21 -0.64 2.55
N GLU A 197 -10.17 0.20 1.51
CA GLU A 197 -11.41 0.70 0.88
C GLU A 197 -12.23 -0.39 0.17
N ARG A 198 -11.56 -1.39 -0.43
CA ARG A 198 -12.23 -2.59 -0.93
C ARG A 198 -12.98 -3.31 0.18
N LEU A 199 -12.33 -3.54 1.33
CA LEU A 199 -12.96 -4.18 2.49
C LEU A 199 -14.20 -3.41 2.95
N LEU A 200 -14.06 -2.09 3.17
CA LEU A 200 -15.17 -1.24 3.63
C LEU A 200 -16.37 -1.30 2.67
N THR A 201 -16.09 -1.36 1.36
CA THR A 201 -17.15 -1.38 0.34
C THR A 201 -17.77 -2.76 0.17
N TYR A 202 -16.95 -3.82 0.01
CA TYR A 202 -17.45 -5.17 -0.28
C TYR A 202 -18.14 -5.82 0.92
N ALA A 203 -17.63 -5.56 2.12
CA ALA A 203 -18.23 -6.05 3.36
C ALA A 203 -19.26 -5.08 3.94
N GLU A 204 -19.52 -3.95 3.26
CA GLU A 204 -20.42 -2.88 3.71
C GLU A 204 -20.19 -2.49 5.17
N MET A 205 -18.92 -2.34 5.55
CA MET A 205 -18.51 -2.05 6.92
C MET A 205 -17.91 -0.66 7.05
N ASP A 206 -17.89 -0.15 8.27
CA ASP A 206 -17.29 1.11 8.64
C ASP A 206 -16.07 0.86 9.53
N ILE A 207 -15.07 1.75 9.42
CA ILE A 207 -13.95 1.74 10.34
C ILE A 207 -14.33 2.55 11.58
N CYS A 208 -14.27 1.88 12.73
CA CYS A 208 -14.76 2.35 14.01
C CYS A 208 -13.63 2.34 15.05
N PRO A 209 -13.80 3.04 16.18
CA PRO A 209 -12.89 2.91 17.32
C PRO A 209 -12.61 1.46 17.71
N CYS A 210 -13.60 0.58 17.51
CA CYS A 210 -13.56 -0.81 17.93
C CYS A 210 -12.85 -1.82 17.02
N ASN A 211 -12.53 -1.43 15.80
CA ASN A 211 -12.05 -2.36 14.79
C ASN A 211 -10.86 -1.85 13.97
N TRP A 212 -10.54 -0.55 14.08
CA TRP A 212 -9.59 0.09 13.16
C TRP A 212 -8.21 -0.55 13.17
N LYS A 213 -7.71 -0.98 14.34
CA LYS A 213 -6.38 -1.61 14.42
C LYS A 213 -6.34 -2.93 13.68
N ARG A 214 -7.38 -3.77 13.85
CA ARG A 214 -7.45 -5.08 13.17
C ARG A 214 -7.65 -4.93 11.67
N ILE A 215 -8.52 -4.03 11.24
CA ILE A 215 -8.73 -3.74 9.81
C ILE A 215 -7.42 -3.25 9.17
N VAL A 216 -6.73 -2.31 9.80
CA VAL A 216 -5.46 -1.78 9.29
C VAL A 216 -4.37 -2.85 9.29
N LEU A 217 -4.28 -3.67 10.34
CA LEU A 217 -3.34 -4.78 10.41
C LEU A 217 -3.59 -5.81 9.30
N GLY A 218 -4.84 -6.24 9.12
CA GLY A 218 -5.24 -7.17 8.05
C GLY A 218 -4.93 -6.64 6.65
N ALA A 219 -5.20 -5.35 6.41
CA ALA A 219 -4.88 -4.72 5.13
C ALA A 219 -3.36 -4.67 4.87
N ILE A 220 -2.55 -4.37 5.90
CA ILE A 220 -1.08 -4.34 5.82
C ILE A 220 -0.52 -5.75 5.57
N LEU A 221 -1.01 -6.75 6.32
CA LEU A 221 -0.61 -8.16 6.16
C LEU A 221 -0.84 -8.66 4.75
N LEU A 222 -2.00 -8.35 4.18
CA LEU A 222 -2.33 -8.77 2.83
C LEU A 222 -1.52 -7.99 1.78
N ALA A 223 -1.35 -6.68 1.95
CA ALA A 223 -0.57 -5.84 1.05
C ALA A 223 0.91 -6.27 1.00
N SER A 224 1.53 -6.55 2.14
CA SER A 224 2.93 -6.97 2.20
C SER A 224 3.19 -8.31 1.55
N LYS A 225 2.20 -9.22 1.53
CA LYS A 225 2.33 -10.51 0.85
C LYS A 225 2.13 -10.46 -0.65
N VAL A 226 1.28 -9.55 -1.12
CA VAL A 226 0.95 -9.45 -2.55
C VAL A 226 1.93 -8.53 -3.28
N TRP A 227 2.41 -7.48 -2.63
CA TRP A 227 3.24 -6.46 -3.26
C TRP A 227 4.74 -6.67 -3.07
N ASP A 228 5.17 -7.27 -1.96
CA ASP A 228 6.59 -7.45 -1.67
C ASP A 228 7.10 -8.80 -2.22
N ASP A 229 8.22 -8.76 -2.95
CA ASP A 229 8.90 -9.98 -3.43
C ASP A 229 9.49 -10.79 -2.28
N GLN A 230 9.76 -10.14 -1.13
CA GLN A 230 10.18 -10.78 0.11
C GLN A 230 9.05 -10.73 1.14
N ALA A 231 7.99 -11.49 0.88
CA ALA A 231 6.84 -11.55 1.77
C ALA A 231 7.23 -11.91 3.21
N VAL A 232 6.76 -11.08 4.16
CA VAL A 232 6.93 -11.28 5.60
C VAL A 232 5.95 -12.34 6.09
N TRP A 233 6.42 -13.28 6.91
CA TRP A 233 5.60 -14.38 7.40
C TRP A 233 4.76 -13.90 8.60
N ASN A 234 3.61 -14.54 8.84
CA ASN A 234 2.77 -14.15 9.99
C ASN A 234 3.54 -14.30 11.32
N VAL A 235 4.39 -15.31 11.46
CA VAL A 235 5.23 -15.45 12.67
C VAL A 235 6.09 -14.22 12.96
N ASP A 236 6.54 -13.49 11.94
CA ASP A 236 7.34 -12.28 12.09
C ASP A 236 6.49 -11.12 12.64
N TYR A 237 5.24 -10.99 12.20
CA TYR A 237 4.30 -10.01 12.75
C TYR A 237 3.93 -10.30 14.21
N CYS A 238 3.91 -11.57 14.64
CA CYS A 238 3.77 -11.93 16.05
C CYS A 238 4.99 -11.50 16.89
N GLN A 239 6.17 -11.34 16.29
CA GLN A 239 7.33 -10.78 17.02
C GLN A 239 7.19 -9.27 17.25
N ILE A 240 6.49 -8.58 16.34
CA ILE A 240 6.18 -7.15 16.44
C ILE A 240 5.03 -6.93 17.44
N LEU A 241 3.96 -7.72 17.32
CA LEU A 241 2.77 -7.69 18.16
C LEU A 241 2.72 -8.95 19.04
N LYS A 242 3.53 -8.94 20.11
CA LYS A 242 3.86 -10.11 20.95
C LYS A 242 2.69 -10.80 21.64
N ASP A 243 1.55 -10.13 21.69
CA ASP A 243 0.36 -10.62 22.39
C ASP A 243 -0.65 -11.32 21.45
N ILE A 244 -0.37 -11.34 20.13
CA ILE A 244 -1.20 -11.98 19.11
C ILE A 244 -0.66 -13.38 18.80
N THR A 245 -1.56 -14.35 18.67
CA THR A 245 -1.19 -15.71 18.26
C THR A 245 -1.11 -15.83 16.73
N VAL A 246 -0.30 -16.77 16.25
CA VAL A 246 -0.18 -17.02 14.80
C VAL A 246 -1.51 -17.50 14.22
N GLU A 247 -2.28 -18.26 15.00
CA GLU A 247 -3.60 -18.77 14.63
C GLU A 247 -4.60 -17.63 14.39
N ASP A 248 -4.69 -16.67 15.30
CA ASP A 248 -5.59 -15.52 15.17
C ASP A 248 -5.21 -14.64 13.98
N MET A 249 -3.90 -14.48 13.73
CA MET A 249 -3.44 -13.71 12.56
C MET A 249 -3.71 -14.42 11.24
N ASN A 250 -3.52 -15.74 11.18
CA ASN A 250 -3.89 -16.56 10.02
C ASN A 250 -5.39 -16.49 9.76
N GLU A 251 -6.21 -16.55 10.82
CA GLU A 251 -7.67 -16.48 10.72
C GLU A 251 -8.13 -15.11 10.22
N MET A 252 -7.57 -14.02 10.76
CA MET A 252 -7.86 -12.67 10.29
C MET A 252 -7.46 -12.49 8.82
N GLU A 253 -6.29 -12.96 8.40
CA GLU A 253 -5.86 -12.91 6.99
C GLU A 253 -6.82 -13.68 6.07
N ARG A 254 -7.22 -14.90 6.48
CA ARG A 254 -8.17 -15.73 5.74
C ARG A 254 -9.50 -15.00 5.53
N HIS A 255 -10.06 -14.42 6.59
CA HIS A 255 -11.32 -13.67 6.51
C HIS A 255 -11.17 -12.39 5.68
N PHE A 256 -10.03 -11.68 5.79
CA PHE A 256 -9.78 -10.49 4.98
C PHE A 256 -9.81 -10.84 3.47
N LEU A 257 -9.15 -11.93 3.07
CA LEU A 257 -9.16 -12.43 1.69
C LEU A 257 -10.58 -12.81 1.21
N GLU A 258 -11.36 -13.48 2.05
CA GLU A 258 -12.74 -13.86 1.74
C GLU A 258 -13.63 -12.64 1.55
N LEU A 259 -13.51 -11.63 2.42
CA LEU A 259 -14.26 -10.37 2.33
C LEU A 259 -13.84 -9.54 1.11
N LEU A 260 -12.59 -9.66 0.67
CA LEU A 260 -12.12 -9.10 -0.60
C LEU A 260 -12.59 -9.90 -1.82
N GLN A 261 -13.29 -11.02 -1.63
CA GLN A 261 -13.69 -11.95 -2.68
C GLN A 261 -12.47 -12.38 -3.53
N PHE A 262 -11.30 -12.48 -2.89
CA PHE A 262 -10.00 -12.74 -3.53
C PHE A 262 -9.61 -11.73 -4.63
N ASN A 263 -10.23 -10.56 -4.70
CA ASN A 263 -9.82 -9.47 -5.58
C ASN A 263 -8.58 -8.74 -5.03
N ILE A 264 -7.44 -9.40 -5.16
CA ILE A 264 -6.12 -8.88 -4.75
C ILE A 264 -5.40 -8.15 -5.88
N ASN A 265 -5.88 -8.22 -7.12
CA ASN A 265 -5.22 -7.55 -8.23
C ASN A 265 -5.41 -6.03 -8.12
N VAL A 266 -4.31 -5.28 -8.13
CA VAL A 266 -4.32 -3.81 -8.15
C VAL A 266 -3.72 -3.34 -9.47
N PRO A 267 -4.55 -2.97 -10.47
CA PRO A 267 -4.06 -2.43 -11.73
C PRO A 267 -3.22 -1.17 -11.52
N ALA A 268 -2.21 -0.95 -12.37
CA ALA A 268 -1.36 0.24 -12.32
C ALA A 268 -2.16 1.56 -12.35
N SER A 269 -3.30 1.60 -13.06
CA SER A 269 -4.18 2.76 -13.10
C SER A 269 -4.88 3.04 -11.76
N VAL A 270 -5.27 2.00 -11.02
CA VAL A 270 -5.85 2.12 -9.68
C VAL A 270 -4.78 2.60 -8.72
N TYR A 271 -3.61 1.97 -8.74
CA TYR A 271 -2.46 2.41 -7.93
C TYR A 271 -2.12 3.89 -8.17
N ALA A 272 -2.00 4.30 -9.44
CA ALA A 272 -1.68 5.68 -9.81
C ALA A 272 -2.74 6.67 -9.32
N LYS A 273 -4.03 6.33 -9.45
CA LYS A 273 -5.14 7.11 -8.88
C LYS A 273 -4.95 7.33 -7.38
N TYR A 274 -4.77 6.27 -6.59
CA TYR A 274 -4.59 6.38 -5.13
C TYR A 274 -3.36 7.23 -4.79
N TYR A 275 -2.26 7.07 -5.52
CA TYR A 275 -1.06 7.89 -5.34
C TYR A 275 -1.33 9.40 -5.54
N PHE A 276 -2.02 9.77 -6.62
CA PHE A 276 -2.32 11.17 -6.91
C PHE A 276 -3.36 11.74 -5.93
N ASP A 277 -4.38 10.98 -5.56
CA ASP A 277 -5.38 11.41 -4.58
C ASP A 277 -4.74 11.62 -3.19
N LEU A 278 -3.79 10.77 -2.79
CA LEU A 278 -3.02 10.96 -1.55
C LEU A 278 -2.16 12.22 -1.57
N ARG A 279 -1.61 12.58 -2.73
CA ARG A 279 -0.92 13.86 -2.91
C ARG A 279 -1.86 15.05 -2.78
N SER A 280 -3.04 14.99 -3.40
CA SER A 280 -4.06 16.03 -3.24
C SER A 280 -4.47 16.19 -1.77
N LEU A 281 -4.64 15.08 -1.06
CA LEU A 281 -4.92 15.10 0.38
C LEU A 281 -3.80 15.76 1.19
N ALA A 282 -2.54 15.49 0.84
CA ALA A 282 -1.37 16.11 1.48
C ALA A 282 -1.36 17.63 1.27
N ASP A 283 -1.62 18.06 0.03
CA ASP A 283 -1.75 19.46 -0.40
C ASP A 283 -2.77 20.24 0.43
N ASP A 284 -3.97 19.68 0.60
CA ASP A 284 -5.03 20.32 1.38
C ASP A 284 -4.73 20.39 2.89
N ASN A 285 -3.87 19.48 3.39
CA ASN A 285 -3.54 19.37 4.80
C ASN A 285 -2.17 19.93 5.18
N ASN A 286 -1.49 20.64 4.26
CA ASN A 286 -0.16 21.20 4.47
C ASN A 286 0.88 20.14 4.90
N LEU A 287 0.70 18.89 4.43
CA LEU A 287 1.66 17.81 4.64
C LEU A 287 2.72 17.76 3.54
N ASN A 288 2.77 18.79 2.69
CA ASN A 288 3.63 18.86 1.52
C ASN A 288 5.09 18.74 1.91
N PHE A 289 5.78 17.95 1.10
CA PHE A 289 7.22 17.83 1.16
C PHE A 289 7.84 19.03 0.45
N PRO A 290 8.96 19.55 0.97
CA PRO A 290 9.60 20.70 0.35
C PRO A 290 9.97 20.37 -1.09
N LEU A 291 9.50 21.21 -2.01
CA LEU A 291 9.94 21.16 -3.39
C LEU A 291 11.35 21.73 -3.49
N GLU A 292 12.25 20.98 -4.08
CA GLU A 292 13.63 21.38 -4.29
C GLU A 292 13.86 21.77 -5.75
N PRO A 293 14.66 22.81 -6.03
CA PRO A 293 15.08 23.11 -7.39
C PRO A 293 15.74 21.88 -8.02
N LEU A 294 15.40 21.60 -9.26
CA LEU A 294 16.06 20.55 -10.03
C LEU A 294 17.54 20.94 -10.24
N ASP A 295 18.44 20.22 -9.58
CA ASP A 295 19.87 20.39 -9.78
C ASP A 295 20.36 19.70 -11.07
N ASN A 296 21.58 20.04 -11.51
CA ASN A 296 22.17 19.51 -12.74
C ASN A 296 22.39 17.98 -12.67
N GLN A 297 22.70 17.42 -11.50
CA GLN A 297 22.94 15.98 -11.36
C GLN A 297 21.64 15.19 -11.53
N ARG A 298 20.58 15.67 -10.89
CA ARG A 298 19.22 15.15 -10.97
C ARG A 298 18.66 15.30 -12.38
N ALA A 299 18.88 16.43 -13.03
CA ALA A 299 18.50 16.63 -14.44
C ALA A 299 19.19 15.61 -15.36
N THR A 300 20.50 15.42 -15.20
CA THR A 300 21.27 14.44 -16.00
C THR A 300 20.77 13.01 -15.77
N LYS A 301 20.49 12.64 -14.52
CA LYS A 301 19.93 11.33 -14.18
C LYS A 301 18.56 11.12 -14.81
N LEU A 302 17.68 12.11 -14.75
CA LEU A 302 16.35 12.06 -15.37
C LEU A 302 16.44 11.97 -16.89
N GLU A 303 17.37 12.68 -17.52
CA GLU A 303 17.60 12.61 -18.96
C GLU A 303 18.09 11.21 -19.38
N ALA A 304 19.02 10.61 -18.63
CA ALA A 304 19.48 9.25 -18.87
C ALA A 304 18.33 8.22 -18.75
N ILE A 305 17.49 8.34 -17.72
CA ILE A 305 16.30 7.49 -17.54
C ILE A 305 15.33 7.67 -18.72
N SER A 306 15.08 8.92 -19.13
CA SER A 306 14.19 9.24 -20.25
C SER A 306 14.66 8.58 -21.56
N ARG A 307 15.96 8.69 -21.88
CA ARG A 307 16.56 8.05 -23.06
C ARG A 307 16.40 6.53 -23.04
N LEU A 308 16.66 5.89 -21.89
CA LEU A 308 16.48 4.45 -21.73
C LEU A 308 15.01 4.01 -21.93
N CYS A 309 14.06 4.81 -21.43
CA CYS A 309 12.63 4.56 -21.66
C CYS A 309 12.27 4.71 -23.14
N GLU A 310 12.74 5.78 -23.81
CA GLU A 310 12.49 6.02 -25.22
C GLU A 310 13.01 4.87 -26.10
N ASP A 311 14.20 4.35 -25.81
CA ASP A 311 14.79 3.22 -26.52
C ASP A 311 13.94 1.94 -26.35
N ARG A 312 13.48 1.65 -25.13
CA ARG A 312 12.55 0.52 -24.89
C ARG A 312 11.25 0.67 -25.68
N TYR A 313 10.69 1.88 -25.73
CA TYR A 313 9.47 2.15 -26.51
C TYR A 313 9.70 1.98 -28.01
N LYS A 314 10.84 2.44 -28.54
CA LYS A 314 11.21 2.23 -29.95
C LYS A 314 11.35 0.75 -30.27
N ASP A 315 11.92 -0.04 -29.37
CA ASP A 315 12.09 -1.48 -29.59
C ASP A 315 10.76 -2.25 -29.50
N LEU A 316 9.88 -1.89 -28.56
CA LEU A 316 8.49 -2.39 -28.53
C LEU A 316 7.69 -1.96 -29.77
N GLY A 317 7.90 -0.73 -30.24
CA GLY A 317 7.32 -0.22 -31.48
C GLY A 317 7.78 -1.02 -32.70
N LYS A 318 9.06 -1.35 -32.81
CA LYS A 318 9.60 -2.22 -33.88
C LYS A 318 9.04 -3.65 -33.81
N VAL A 319 8.84 -4.21 -32.61
CA VAL A 319 8.23 -5.54 -32.42
C VAL A 319 6.75 -5.55 -32.78
N THR A 320 6.03 -4.46 -32.46
CA THR A 320 4.61 -4.30 -32.80
C THR A 320 4.41 -4.07 -34.31
N ILE A 321 5.27 -3.24 -34.93
CA ILE A 321 5.30 -3.04 -36.39
C ILE A 321 5.59 -4.35 -37.13
N ARG A 322 6.44 -5.24 -36.57
CA ARG A 322 6.69 -6.57 -37.14
C ARG A 322 5.49 -7.53 -37.03
N ARG A 323 4.57 -7.32 -36.09
CA ARG A 323 3.35 -8.16 -35.93
C ARG A 323 2.15 -7.65 -36.72
N SER A 324 2.13 -6.39 -37.16
CA SER A 324 1.08 -5.80 -38.00
C SER A 324 1.50 -5.64 -39.46
N LEU A 325 2.13 -6.66 -40.06
CA LEU A 325 2.29 -6.75 -41.52
C LEU A 325 1.24 -7.72 -42.06
N SER A 326 -0.02 -7.28 -42.08
CA SER A 326 -1.03 -7.84 -42.96
C SER A 326 -1.28 -6.80 -44.06
N ALA A 327 -0.85 -7.14 -45.27
CA ALA A 327 -1.17 -6.53 -46.57
C ALA A 327 -1.45 -5.01 -46.57
N ASP A 328 -0.44 -4.22 -46.97
CA ASP A 328 -0.52 -3.46 -48.22
C ASP A 328 0.80 -2.74 -48.51
N ASN A 329 1.47 -3.20 -49.58
CA ASN A 329 2.56 -2.49 -50.23
C ASN A 329 1.99 -1.24 -50.92
N LEU A 330 2.17 -0.05 -50.36
CA LEU A 330 2.19 1.18 -51.15
C LEU A 330 3.33 2.09 -50.71
N VAL A 331 4.29 2.19 -51.63
CA VAL A 331 5.41 3.12 -51.68
C VAL A 331 4.92 4.56 -51.48
N GLY A 332 5.59 5.31 -50.60
CA GLY A 332 5.32 6.74 -50.44
C GLY A 332 6.23 7.40 -49.41
N VAL A 333 7.49 7.64 -49.78
CA VAL A 333 8.36 8.59 -49.07
C VAL A 333 7.68 9.96 -49.06
N ARG A 334 7.32 10.48 -47.88
CA ARG A 334 7.04 11.90 -47.67
C ARG A 334 7.73 12.39 -46.41
N THR A 335 8.90 12.99 -46.62
CA THR A 335 9.48 13.98 -45.74
C THR A 335 8.59 15.23 -45.76
N THR A 336 8.20 15.74 -44.59
CA THR A 336 7.75 17.13 -44.47
C THR A 336 8.46 17.81 -43.31
N HIS A 337 9.05 18.95 -43.66
CA HIS A 337 9.87 19.83 -42.86
C HIS A 337 9.07 20.52 -41.74
N ALA A 338 9.75 20.74 -40.61
CA ALA A 338 9.29 21.65 -39.57
C ALA A 338 9.21 23.09 -40.10
N VAL A 339 8.11 23.79 -39.78
CA VAL A 339 7.98 25.24 -39.92
C VAL A 339 8.04 25.82 -38.52
N LEU A 340 9.07 26.61 -38.25
CA LEU A 340 9.15 27.50 -37.10
C LEU A 340 8.38 28.78 -37.44
N SER A 341 7.56 29.25 -36.52
CA SER A 341 7.21 30.67 -36.34
C SER A 341 7.01 30.94 -34.87
#